data_AF-A0A956EL89-F1
#
_entry.id   AF-A0A956EL89-F1
#
_cell.length_a   1.000
_cell.length_b   1.000
_cell.length_c   1.000
_cell.angle_alpha   90.00
_cell.angle_beta   90.00
_cell.angle_gamma   90.00
#
_symmetry.space_group_name_H-M   'P 1'
#
loop_
_entity.id
_entity.type
_entity.pdbx_description
1 polymer ?
#
loop_
_entity_poly.entity_id
_entity_poly.type
_entity_poly.pdbx_seq_one_letter_code
_entity_poly.pdbx_strand_id
1 'polypeptide(L)'
;MLESLFDPDEVIVAAQDSAERDDLWGTWWQPTLERLCASIAAEAGLYPARAWRIARWLIELLETRARIADHLDGRGDAVAPSTIARPIIITGLPRTGTTLLHNLLAGLPGLRAYTPWEMRAIVPEADAGPSWREEVRADTAAEIRALHERAPQLARIHPINADAPDECHWLTRHSFASLIFGYTLAVPGFVRWLVDAPRPEVYAEHRIQLEILGARDD
;
A
#
# COMPACT_ATOMS: atom_id res chain seq x y z
N MET A 1 -23.57 -10.40 -9.55
CA MET A 1 -23.99 -8.98 -9.35
C MET A 1 -22.97 -8.38 -8.39
N LEU A 2 -22.59 -7.10 -8.52
CA LEU A 2 -21.36 -6.49 -7.96
C LEU A 2 -20.92 -6.88 -6.53
N GLU A 3 -21.82 -7.36 -5.68
CA GLU A 3 -21.54 -7.94 -4.36
C GLU A 3 -20.52 -9.10 -4.41
N SER A 4 -20.56 -9.95 -5.42
CA SER A 4 -19.57 -11.06 -5.55
C SER A 4 -18.14 -10.56 -5.77
N LEU A 5 -17.96 -9.34 -6.32
CA LEU A 5 -16.62 -8.76 -6.52
C LEU A 5 -15.90 -8.43 -5.21
N PHE A 6 -16.63 -8.43 -4.09
CA PHE A 6 -16.10 -8.16 -2.77
C PHE A 6 -16.37 -9.33 -1.82
N ASP A 7 -16.51 -10.55 -2.36
CA ASP A 7 -16.35 -11.75 -1.54
C ASP A 7 -14.86 -11.91 -1.19
N PRO A 8 -14.48 -11.94 0.11
CA PRO A 8 -13.08 -12.03 0.50
C PRO A 8 -12.37 -13.26 -0.05
N ASP A 9 -13.05 -14.41 -0.09
CA ASP A 9 -12.47 -15.67 -0.56
C ASP A 9 -12.25 -15.62 -2.07
N GLU A 10 -13.20 -15.08 -2.84
CA GLU A 10 -13.02 -14.89 -4.29
C GLU A 10 -11.85 -13.94 -4.61
N VAL A 11 -11.70 -12.85 -3.84
CA VAL A 11 -10.59 -11.90 -4.00
C VAL A 11 -9.24 -12.55 -3.66
N ILE A 12 -9.19 -13.38 -2.62
CA ILE A 12 -8.00 -14.11 -2.21
C ILE A 12 -7.61 -15.15 -3.26
N VAL A 13 -8.56 -15.99 -3.69
CA VAL A 13 -8.32 -17.01 -4.71
C VAL A 13 -7.85 -16.39 -6.02
N ALA A 14 -8.47 -15.28 -6.45
CA ALA A 14 -8.04 -14.60 -7.66
C ALA A 14 -6.59 -14.10 -7.58
N ALA A 15 -6.15 -13.64 -6.41
CA ALA A 15 -4.76 -13.22 -6.19
C ALA A 15 -3.80 -14.42 -6.12
N GLN A 16 -4.21 -15.51 -5.45
CA GLN A 16 -3.42 -16.75 -5.36
C GLN A 16 -3.20 -17.38 -6.74
N ASP A 17 -4.27 -17.48 -7.54
CA ASP A 17 -4.22 -18.00 -8.91
C ASP A 17 -3.31 -17.14 -9.79
N SER A 18 -3.45 -15.81 -9.71
CA SER A 18 -2.63 -14.89 -10.51
C SER A 18 -1.16 -14.87 -10.09
N ALA A 19 -0.87 -15.10 -8.82
CA ALA A 19 0.50 -15.12 -8.28
C ALA A 19 1.10 -16.54 -8.30
N GLU A 20 0.34 -17.55 -8.70
CA GLU A 20 0.71 -18.97 -8.61
C GLU A 20 1.21 -19.37 -7.20
N ARG A 21 0.58 -18.80 -6.15
CA ARG A 21 1.02 -18.96 -4.75
C ARG A 21 -0.15 -18.95 -3.75
N ASP A 22 -0.22 -19.96 -2.89
CA ASP A 22 -1.25 -20.07 -1.84
C ASP A 22 -1.01 -19.14 -0.64
N ASP A 23 0.22 -19.09 -0.11
CA ASP A 23 0.54 -18.27 1.06
C ASP A 23 0.82 -16.81 0.65
N LEU A 24 -0.06 -15.88 1.03
CA LEU A 24 0.08 -14.45 0.73
C LEU A 24 0.73 -13.70 1.90
N TRP A 25 1.83 -14.24 2.42
CA TRP A 25 2.57 -13.73 3.58
C TRP A 25 1.74 -13.76 4.86
N GLY A 26 1.53 -14.96 5.39
CA GLY A 26 0.77 -15.21 6.62
C GLY A 26 -0.72 -14.89 6.47
N THR A 27 -1.45 -14.82 7.59
CA THR A 27 -2.93 -14.74 7.57
C THR A 27 -3.52 -13.61 8.43
N TRP A 28 -2.71 -12.87 9.19
CA TRP A 28 -3.19 -11.86 10.15
C TRP A 28 -3.92 -10.67 9.49
N TRP A 29 -3.75 -10.46 8.18
CA TRP A 29 -4.43 -9.44 7.39
C TRP A 29 -5.86 -9.83 6.97
N GLN A 30 -6.17 -11.14 6.94
CA GLN A 30 -7.46 -11.67 6.43
C GLN A 30 -8.67 -11.08 7.15
N PRO A 31 -8.71 -11.00 8.50
CA PRO A 31 -9.86 -10.40 9.19
C PRO A 31 -10.11 -8.93 8.82
N THR A 32 -9.04 -8.20 8.49
CA THR A 32 -9.17 -6.80 8.05
C THR A 32 -9.68 -6.71 6.62
N LEU A 33 -9.21 -7.58 5.71
CA LEU A 33 -9.75 -7.67 4.36
C LEU A 33 -11.24 -8.02 4.38
N GLU A 34 -11.63 -9.05 5.14
CA GLU A 34 -13.04 -9.45 5.30
C GLU A 34 -13.91 -8.27 5.74
N ARG A 35 -13.45 -7.53 6.76
CA ARG A 35 -14.17 -6.37 7.27
C ARG A 35 -14.25 -5.24 6.23
N LEU A 36 -13.18 -5.00 5.47
CA LEU A 36 -13.15 -4.01 4.41
C LEU A 36 -14.11 -4.40 3.28
N CYS A 37 -14.05 -5.63 2.79
CA CYS A 37 -14.92 -6.17 1.76
C CYS A 37 -16.41 -6.08 2.15
N ALA A 38 -16.77 -6.52 3.35
CA ALA A 38 -18.13 -6.41 3.87
C ALA A 38 -18.61 -4.94 3.92
N SER A 39 -17.71 -4.03 4.29
CA SER A 39 -17.99 -2.59 4.29
C SER A 39 -18.16 -2.07 2.87
N ILE A 40 -17.28 -2.41 1.93
CA ILE A 40 -17.41 -1.97 0.53
C ILE A 40 -18.75 -2.41 -0.07
N ALA A 41 -19.13 -3.67 0.14
CA ALA A 41 -20.40 -4.22 -0.35
C ALA A 41 -21.61 -3.48 0.25
N ALA A 42 -21.57 -3.15 1.55
CA ALA A 42 -22.72 -2.58 2.26
C ALA A 42 -22.87 -1.05 2.13
N GLU A 43 -21.77 -0.30 2.08
CA GLU A 43 -21.79 1.17 2.23
C GLU A 43 -21.17 1.97 1.08
N ALA A 44 -20.30 1.39 0.24
CA ALA A 44 -19.51 2.19 -0.69
C ALA A 44 -20.27 2.74 -1.91
N GLY A 45 -21.45 2.21 -2.24
CA GLY A 45 -22.33 2.72 -3.30
C GLY A 45 -21.66 2.80 -4.68
N LEU A 46 -20.84 1.81 -5.04
CA LEU A 46 -20.01 1.85 -6.24
C LEU A 46 -20.82 1.56 -7.52
N TYR A 47 -20.62 2.38 -8.55
CA TYR A 47 -21.06 2.03 -9.91
C TYR A 47 -20.15 0.94 -10.51
N PRO A 48 -20.60 0.16 -11.52
CA PRO A 48 -19.92 -1.06 -11.96
C PRO A 48 -18.44 -0.90 -12.29
N ALA A 49 -18.08 0.09 -13.11
CA ALA A 49 -16.68 0.30 -13.50
C ALA A 49 -15.77 0.71 -12.32
N ARG A 50 -16.32 1.37 -11.30
CA ARG A 50 -15.59 1.65 -10.06
C ARG A 50 -15.46 0.42 -9.18
N ALA A 51 -16.50 -0.39 -9.08
CA ALA A 51 -16.45 -1.64 -8.33
C ALA A 51 -15.36 -2.57 -8.88
N TRP A 52 -15.31 -2.78 -10.19
CA TRP A 52 -14.25 -3.56 -10.85
C TRP A 52 -12.84 -3.02 -10.57
N ARG A 53 -12.64 -1.69 -10.63
CA ARG A 53 -11.36 -1.07 -10.31
C ARG A 53 -10.93 -1.35 -8.87
N ILE A 54 -11.86 -1.23 -7.93
CA ILE A 54 -11.55 -1.43 -6.50
C ILE A 54 -11.29 -2.91 -6.22
N ALA A 55 -12.07 -3.83 -6.78
CA ALA A 55 -11.80 -5.26 -6.67
C ALA A 55 -10.42 -5.60 -7.24
N ARG A 56 -10.07 -5.08 -8.42
CA ARG A 56 -8.73 -5.25 -8.99
C ARG A 56 -7.64 -4.67 -8.10
N TRP A 57 -7.87 -3.50 -7.52
CA TRP A 57 -6.91 -2.90 -6.58
C TRP A 57 -6.67 -3.79 -5.35
N LEU A 58 -7.71 -4.40 -4.77
CA LEU A 58 -7.54 -5.33 -3.65
C LEU A 58 -6.70 -6.56 -4.06
N ILE A 59 -6.95 -7.10 -5.26
CA ILE A 59 -6.16 -8.22 -5.82
C ILE A 59 -4.70 -7.80 -6.01
N GLU A 60 -4.41 -6.62 -6.57
CA GLU A 60 -3.04 -6.10 -6.74
C GLU A 60 -2.28 -5.94 -5.41
N LEU A 61 -2.99 -5.57 -4.35
CA LEU A 61 -2.41 -5.50 -3.01
C LEU A 61 -2.03 -6.90 -2.50
N LEU A 62 -2.88 -7.90 -2.72
CA LEU A 62 -2.61 -9.30 -2.39
C LEU A 62 -1.48 -9.91 -3.23
N GLU A 63 -1.44 -9.64 -4.53
CA GLU A 63 -0.31 -10.04 -5.40
C GLU A 63 1.01 -9.43 -4.91
N THR A 64 0.98 -8.20 -4.40
CA THR A 64 2.17 -7.60 -3.78
C THR A 64 2.58 -8.34 -2.51
N ARG A 65 1.63 -8.84 -1.72
CA ARG A 65 1.93 -9.70 -0.56
C ARG A 65 2.55 -11.02 -1.00
N ALA A 66 2.04 -11.65 -2.06
CA ALA A 66 2.64 -12.86 -2.63
C ALA A 66 4.11 -12.65 -3.00
N ARG A 67 4.41 -11.56 -3.72
CA ARG A 67 5.79 -11.20 -4.07
C ARG A 67 6.68 -10.95 -2.85
N ILE A 68 6.14 -10.31 -1.81
CA ILE A 68 6.88 -10.15 -0.54
C ILE A 68 7.17 -11.53 0.08
N ALA A 69 6.20 -12.44 0.07
CA ALA A 69 6.38 -13.78 0.59
C ALA A 69 7.48 -14.55 -0.19
N ASP A 70 7.46 -14.50 -1.53
CA ASP A 70 8.53 -15.08 -2.37
C ASP A 70 9.90 -14.50 -2.06
N HIS A 71 9.98 -13.17 -1.89
CA HIS A 71 11.23 -12.50 -1.54
C HIS A 71 11.77 -12.94 -0.18
N LEU A 72 10.90 -13.10 0.81
CA LEU A 72 11.28 -13.55 2.14
C LEU A 72 11.73 -15.01 2.15
N ASP A 73 11.02 -15.90 1.45
CA ASP A 73 11.40 -17.31 1.32
C ASP A 73 12.75 -17.47 0.61
N GLY A 74 12.98 -16.68 -0.45
CA GLY A 74 14.24 -16.68 -1.21
C GLY A 74 15.45 -16.20 -0.41
N ARG A 75 15.25 -15.40 0.66
CA ARG A 75 16.33 -15.00 1.59
C ARG A 75 16.71 -16.12 2.58
N GLY A 76 15.82 -17.07 2.83
CA GLY A 76 15.98 -18.10 3.87
C GLY A 76 16.01 -17.52 5.30
N ASP A 77 16.40 -18.35 6.29
CA ASP A 77 16.46 -17.98 7.72
C ASP A 77 17.51 -16.91 8.07
N ALA A 78 18.29 -16.44 7.10
CA ALA A 78 19.28 -15.39 7.30
C ALA A 78 18.59 -14.04 7.48
N VAL A 79 18.13 -13.77 8.70
CA VAL A 79 17.67 -12.43 9.10
C VAL A 79 18.87 -11.50 9.05
N ALA A 80 19.04 -10.79 7.94
CA ALA A 80 19.97 -9.68 7.86
C ALA A 80 19.64 -8.70 9.02
N PRO A 81 20.64 -8.17 9.75
CA PRO A 81 20.39 -7.20 10.78
C PRO A 81 19.56 -6.06 10.20
N SER A 82 18.49 -5.68 10.90
CA SER A 82 17.67 -4.54 10.49
C SER A 82 18.56 -3.31 10.28
N THR A 83 18.57 -2.78 9.07
CA THR A 83 19.31 -1.56 8.72
C THR A 83 18.64 -0.31 9.32
N ILE A 84 17.41 -0.43 9.81
CA ILE A 84 16.60 0.66 10.36
C ILE A 84 16.84 0.77 11.87
N ALA A 85 17.92 1.45 12.26
CA ALA A 85 18.30 1.59 13.67
C ALA A 85 17.56 2.73 14.42
N ARG A 86 17.30 3.88 13.75
CA ARG A 86 16.75 5.09 14.38
C ARG A 86 15.80 5.84 13.43
N PRO A 87 14.59 5.32 13.15
CA PRO A 87 13.67 5.97 12.23
C PRO A 87 13.11 7.27 12.82
N ILE A 88 12.91 8.27 11.98
CA ILE A 88 12.14 9.47 12.32
C ILE A 88 10.71 9.25 11.81
N ILE A 89 9.74 9.25 12.72
CA ILE A 89 8.32 9.08 12.37
C ILE A 89 7.62 10.43 12.55
N ILE A 90 7.06 10.95 11.46
CA ILE A 90 6.25 12.16 11.46
C ILE A 90 4.78 11.75 11.57
N THR A 91 4.08 12.27 12.57
CA THR A 91 2.65 12.01 12.78
C THR A 91 1.93 13.29 13.19
N GLY A 92 0.63 13.35 12.97
CA GLY A 92 -0.21 14.50 13.24
C GLY A 92 -1.51 14.44 12.46
N LEU A 93 -2.41 15.37 12.75
CA LEU A 93 -3.64 15.50 11.98
C LEU A 93 -3.33 16.03 10.56
N PRO A 94 -4.19 15.75 9.57
CA PRO A 94 -4.11 16.43 8.29
C PRO A 94 -4.07 17.95 8.51
N ARG A 95 -3.25 18.64 7.71
CA ARG A 95 -3.10 20.10 7.70
C ARG A 95 -2.36 20.72 8.89
N THR A 96 -1.60 19.94 9.67
CA THR A 96 -0.72 20.48 10.73
C THR A 96 0.75 20.66 10.31
N GLY A 97 1.02 20.75 9.00
CA GLY A 97 2.37 20.95 8.48
C GLY A 97 3.25 19.69 8.38
N THR A 98 2.69 18.50 8.57
CA THR A 98 3.42 17.22 8.47
C THR A 98 4.09 17.04 7.11
N THR A 99 3.39 17.36 6.01
CA THR A 99 3.95 17.31 4.64
C THR A 99 5.14 18.25 4.46
N LEU A 100 5.08 19.47 5.02
CA LEU A 100 6.18 20.43 4.95
C LEU A 100 7.40 19.89 5.70
N LEU A 101 7.20 19.42 6.94
CA LEU A 101 8.26 18.84 7.74
C LEU A 101 8.89 17.61 7.06
N HIS A 102 8.06 16.75 6.45
CA HIS A 102 8.53 15.57 5.75
C HIS A 102 9.46 15.93 4.59
N ASN A 103 9.07 16.90 3.75
CA ASN A 103 9.90 17.36 2.64
C ASN A 103 11.19 18.04 3.10
N LEU A 104 11.16 18.82 4.20
CA LEU A 104 12.35 19.44 4.75
C LEU A 104 13.36 18.41 5.25
N LEU A 105 12.90 17.36 5.95
CA LEU A 105 13.76 16.29 6.45
C LEU A 105 14.29 15.40 5.32
N ALA A 106 13.47 15.12 4.30
CA ALA A 106 13.89 14.31 3.16
C ALA A 106 15.03 14.92 2.34
N GLY A 107 15.23 16.24 2.41
CA GLY A 107 16.35 16.92 1.77
C GLY A 107 17.65 16.90 2.57
N LEU A 108 17.66 16.39 3.81
CA LEU A 108 18.86 16.37 4.65
C LEU A 108 19.77 15.19 4.28
N PRO A 109 21.10 15.39 4.19
CA PRO A 109 22.04 14.31 4.01
C PRO A 109 21.93 13.26 5.12
N GLY A 110 21.97 11.97 4.74
CA GLY A 110 21.91 10.85 5.69
C GLY A 110 20.49 10.49 6.16
N LEU A 111 19.46 11.17 5.68
CA LEU A 111 18.07 10.74 5.82
C LEU A 111 17.55 10.19 4.50
N ARG A 112 16.69 9.18 4.60
CA ARG A 112 16.02 8.55 3.46
C ARG A 112 14.52 8.60 3.67
N ALA A 113 13.82 9.23 2.75
CA ALA A 113 12.37 9.16 2.64
C ALA A 113 12.00 8.48 1.32
N TYR A 114 11.02 7.58 1.36
CA TYR A 114 10.60 6.83 0.18
C TYR A 114 9.55 7.59 -0.62
N THR A 115 9.61 7.43 -1.93
CA THR A 115 8.68 8.02 -2.89
C THR A 115 7.56 7.02 -3.24
N PRO A 116 6.39 7.48 -3.72
CA PRO A 116 5.29 6.60 -4.12
C PRO A 116 5.69 5.48 -5.08
N TRP A 117 6.52 5.76 -6.10
CA TRP A 117 6.90 4.72 -7.05
C TRP A 117 7.77 3.65 -6.40
N GLU A 118 8.66 4.03 -5.47
CA GLU A 118 9.49 3.07 -4.73
C GLU A 118 8.63 2.20 -3.82
N MET A 119 7.68 2.81 -3.10
CA MET A 119 6.75 2.09 -2.23
C MET A 119 5.75 1.22 -3.01
N ARG A 120 5.51 1.49 -4.29
CA ARG A 120 4.76 0.61 -5.20
C ARG A 120 5.65 -0.52 -5.74
N ALA A 121 6.93 -0.23 -5.95
CA ALA A 121 7.92 -1.17 -6.47
C ALA A 121 8.65 -1.95 -5.36
N ILE A 122 8.00 -2.44 -4.30
CA ILE A 122 8.66 -3.06 -3.12
C ILE A 122 9.53 -4.25 -3.52
N VAL A 123 8.96 -5.19 -4.28
CA VAL A 123 9.61 -6.38 -4.82
C VAL A 123 9.36 -6.43 -6.33
N PRO A 124 10.36 -6.78 -7.16
CA PRO A 124 10.15 -7.01 -8.59
C PRO A 124 9.14 -8.11 -8.88
N GLU A 125 8.50 -8.01 -10.03
CA GLU A 125 7.80 -9.15 -10.64
C GLU A 125 8.82 -10.20 -11.08
N ALA A 126 8.43 -11.48 -11.16
CA ALA A 126 9.36 -12.58 -11.43
C ALA A 126 10.04 -12.45 -12.80
N ASP A 127 9.34 -11.89 -13.78
CA ASP A 127 9.80 -11.62 -15.14
C ASP A 127 10.24 -10.17 -15.37
N ALA A 128 10.40 -9.38 -14.29
CA ALA A 128 10.80 -7.99 -14.36
C ALA A 128 12.11 -7.79 -15.14
N GLY A 129 12.01 -7.11 -16.27
CA GLY A 129 13.15 -6.75 -17.10
C GLY A 129 14.01 -5.62 -16.50
N PRO A 130 15.15 -5.28 -17.13
CA PRO A 130 16.03 -4.21 -16.66
C PRO A 130 15.37 -2.83 -16.52
N SER A 131 14.31 -2.56 -17.30
CA SER A 131 13.54 -1.31 -17.30
C SER A 131 12.39 -1.26 -16.30
N TRP A 132 12.10 -2.35 -15.58
CA TRP A 132 10.93 -2.46 -14.70
C TRP A 132 10.77 -1.29 -13.73
N ARG A 133 11.87 -0.80 -13.11
CA ARG A 133 11.79 0.34 -12.18
C ARG A 133 11.34 1.63 -12.88
N GLU A 134 11.84 1.86 -14.09
CA GLU A 134 11.46 3.02 -14.90
C GLU A 134 9.99 2.92 -15.34
N GLU A 135 9.53 1.71 -15.66
CA GLU A 135 8.14 1.42 -15.99
C GLU A 135 7.21 1.67 -14.80
N VAL A 136 7.48 1.10 -13.62
CA VAL A 136 6.67 1.34 -12.40
C VAL A 136 6.66 2.81 -12.03
N ARG A 137 7.79 3.51 -12.18
CA ARG A 137 7.87 4.97 -11.96
C ARG A 137 6.99 5.73 -12.93
N ALA A 138 7.04 5.42 -14.23
CA ALA A 138 6.22 6.05 -15.25
C ALA A 138 4.72 5.80 -15.03
N ASP A 139 4.35 4.57 -14.66
CA ASP A 139 2.97 4.18 -14.37
C ASP A 139 2.43 4.88 -13.12
N THR A 140 3.23 4.91 -12.04
CA THR A 140 2.88 5.65 -10.82
C THR A 140 2.65 7.14 -11.12
N ALA A 141 3.53 7.75 -11.93
CA ALA A 141 3.36 9.13 -12.35
C ALA A 141 2.10 9.35 -13.21
N ALA A 142 1.77 8.41 -14.10
CA ALA A 142 0.56 8.47 -14.92
C ALA A 142 -0.72 8.35 -14.06
N GLU A 143 -0.76 7.44 -13.10
CA GLU A 143 -1.87 7.27 -12.16
C GLU A 143 -2.10 8.52 -11.31
N ILE A 144 -1.03 9.10 -10.76
CA ILE A 144 -1.09 10.33 -9.96
C ILE A 144 -1.58 11.51 -10.81
N ARG A 145 -1.11 11.66 -12.05
CA ARG A 145 -1.63 12.68 -12.97
C ARG A 145 -3.12 12.51 -13.21
N ALA A 146 -3.57 11.29 -13.52
CA ALA A 146 -4.98 11.00 -13.75
C ALA A 146 -5.84 11.23 -12.48
N LEU A 147 -5.28 11.00 -11.28
CA LEU A 147 -5.94 11.35 -10.03
C LEU A 147 -6.10 12.87 -9.89
N HIS A 148 -5.05 13.65 -10.14
CA HIS A 148 -5.12 15.11 -10.09
C HIS A 148 -6.06 15.72 -11.15
N GLU A 149 -6.17 15.13 -12.33
CA GLU A 149 -7.14 15.55 -13.34
C GLU A 149 -8.59 15.32 -12.89
N ARG A 150 -8.86 14.19 -12.23
CA ARG A 150 -10.20 13.85 -11.71
C ARG A 150 -10.54 14.58 -10.42
N ALA A 151 -9.55 14.88 -9.59
CA ALA A 151 -9.68 15.55 -8.31
C ALA A 151 -8.71 16.74 -8.19
N PRO A 152 -8.89 17.82 -8.97
CA PRO A 152 -7.94 18.95 -8.97
C PRO A 152 -7.82 19.67 -7.62
N GLN A 153 -8.84 19.57 -6.77
CA GLN A 153 -8.80 20.10 -5.41
C GLN A 153 -7.83 19.31 -4.50
N LEU A 154 -7.63 18.02 -4.76
CA LEU A 154 -6.67 17.19 -4.02
C LEU A 154 -5.26 17.72 -4.23
N ALA A 155 -4.88 18.05 -5.46
CA ALA A 155 -3.55 18.60 -5.79
C ALA A 155 -3.21 19.88 -5.01
N ARG A 156 -4.23 20.64 -4.56
CA ARG A 156 -4.04 21.86 -3.76
C ARG A 156 -3.76 21.58 -2.30
N ILE A 157 -4.35 20.51 -1.76
CA ILE A 157 -4.23 20.18 -0.33
C ILE A 157 -3.18 19.10 -0.08
N HIS A 158 -2.97 18.16 -0.99
CA HIS A 158 -1.98 17.09 -0.90
C HIS A 158 -1.40 16.86 -2.31
N PRO A 159 -0.36 17.62 -2.70
CA PRO A 159 0.29 17.45 -3.98
C PRO A 159 1.13 16.16 -3.97
N ILE A 160 0.54 15.07 -4.43
CA ILE A 160 1.21 13.78 -4.56
C ILE A 160 2.14 13.85 -5.79
N ASN A 161 3.37 13.36 -5.67
CA ASN A 161 4.29 13.24 -6.80
C ASN A 161 4.98 11.88 -6.71
N ALA A 162 5.02 11.16 -7.83
CA ALA A 162 5.65 9.85 -7.90
C ALA A 162 7.08 9.86 -7.33
N ASP A 163 7.81 10.97 -7.53
CA ASP A 163 9.23 11.13 -7.21
C ASP A 163 9.51 11.99 -5.96
N ALA A 164 8.47 12.39 -5.24
CA ALA A 164 8.63 13.13 -3.99
C ALA A 164 8.25 12.25 -2.80
N PRO A 165 8.79 12.53 -1.59
CA PRO A 165 8.40 11.82 -0.38
C PRO A 165 6.90 11.84 -0.14
N ASP A 166 6.34 10.70 0.24
CA ASP A 166 4.91 10.57 0.55
C ASP A 166 4.66 9.64 1.76
N GLU A 167 3.42 9.57 2.19
CA GLU A 167 2.99 8.95 3.44
C GLU A 167 3.09 7.41 3.43
N CYS A 168 3.20 6.81 4.62
CA CYS A 168 3.35 5.36 4.78
C CYS A 168 2.13 4.53 4.30
N HIS A 169 1.01 5.17 3.95
CA HIS A 169 -0.19 4.47 3.50
C HIS A 169 0.02 3.67 2.20
N TRP A 170 1.03 4.03 1.38
CA TRP A 170 1.47 3.25 0.22
C TRP A 170 1.94 1.84 0.61
N LEU A 171 2.49 1.69 1.81
CA LEU A 171 2.97 0.41 2.36
C LEU A 171 1.92 -0.24 3.26
N THR A 172 1.31 0.50 4.19
CA THR A 172 0.37 -0.07 5.16
C THR A 172 -0.93 -0.58 4.54
N ARG A 173 -1.29 -0.12 3.33
CA ARG A 173 -2.44 -0.64 2.58
C ARG A 173 -2.39 -2.15 2.32
N HIS A 174 -1.21 -2.76 2.27
CA HIS A 174 -1.07 -4.21 2.06
C HIS A 174 -1.57 -5.04 3.25
N SER A 175 -1.65 -4.44 4.45
CA SER A 175 -2.28 -5.07 5.63
C SER A 175 -3.81 -4.95 5.62
N PHE A 176 -4.36 -4.19 4.66
CA PHE A 176 -5.74 -3.70 4.61
C PHE A 176 -6.16 -2.77 5.77
N ALA A 177 -5.35 -2.64 6.83
CA ALA A 177 -5.61 -1.80 8.00
C ALA A 177 -5.02 -0.39 7.82
N SER A 178 -5.52 0.34 6.82
CA SER A 178 -5.07 1.70 6.51
C SER A 178 -6.23 2.67 6.30
N LEU A 179 -6.10 3.91 6.80
CA LEU A 179 -7.11 4.95 6.59
C LEU A 179 -7.24 5.36 5.12
N ILE A 180 -6.30 4.98 4.24
CA ILE A 180 -6.40 5.24 2.80
C ILE A 180 -7.68 4.69 2.20
N PHE A 181 -8.20 3.56 2.71
CA PHE A 181 -9.48 3.02 2.26
C PHE A 181 -10.64 3.97 2.61
N GLY A 182 -10.61 4.59 3.79
CA GLY A 182 -11.61 5.60 4.19
C GLY A 182 -11.50 6.93 3.44
N TYR A 183 -10.31 7.29 2.96
CA TYR A 183 -10.12 8.44 2.08
C TYR A 183 -10.51 8.16 0.62
N THR A 184 -10.47 6.89 0.22
CA THR A 184 -10.76 6.47 -1.15
C THR A 184 -12.21 6.04 -1.33
N LEU A 185 -12.83 5.44 -0.33
CA LEU A 185 -14.13 4.77 -0.39
C LEU A 185 -15.07 5.34 0.68
N ALA A 186 -16.38 5.34 0.38
CA ALA A 186 -17.39 5.69 1.36
C ALA A 186 -17.62 4.49 2.29
N VAL A 187 -16.67 4.24 3.19
CA VAL A 187 -16.68 3.09 4.12
C VAL A 187 -16.61 3.50 5.61
N PRO A 188 -17.58 4.29 6.12
CA PRO A 188 -17.55 4.77 7.50
C PRO A 188 -17.58 3.65 8.56
N GLY A 189 -18.23 2.52 8.29
CA GLY A 189 -18.26 1.35 9.16
C GLY A 189 -16.91 0.64 9.27
N PHE A 190 -16.13 0.62 8.19
CA PHE A 190 -14.74 0.18 8.21
C PHE A 190 -13.86 1.13 9.02
N VAL A 191 -13.93 2.44 8.74
CA VAL A 191 -13.11 3.45 9.42
C VAL A 191 -13.34 3.45 10.92
N ARG A 192 -14.60 3.41 11.37
CA ARG A 192 -14.92 3.35 12.80
C ARG A 192 -14.32 2.12 13.48
N TRP A 193 -14.45 0.96 12.84
CA TRP A 193 -13.87 -0.28 13.36
C TRP A 193 -12.34 -0.24 13.37
N LEU A 194 -11.72 0.36 12.36
CA LEU A 194 -10.27 0.47 12.25
C LEU A 194 -9.69 1.33 13.38
N VAL A 195 -10.33 2.43 13.76
CA VAL A 195 -9.81 3.33 14.80
C VAL A 195 -10.16 2.91 16.24
N ASP A 196 -11.02 1.89 16.41
CA ASP A 196 -11.49 1.46 17.73
C ASP A 196 -10.45 0.63 18.51
N ALA A 197 -9.45 0.07 17.83
CA ALA A 197 -8.43 -0.76 18.45
C ALA A 197 -7.04 -0.57 17.82
N PRO A 198 -5.94 -0.71 18.57
CA PRO A 198 -4.60 -0.74 18.01
C PRO A 198 -4.39 -2.01 17.16
N ARG A 199 -3.59 -1.88 16.11
CA ARG A 199 -3.21 -2.96 15.17
C ARG A 199 -1.69 -2.97 14.95
N PRO A 200 -0.90 -3.42 15.93
CA PRO A 200 0.56 -3.37 15.87
C PRO A 200 1.15 -4.19 14.72
N GLU A 201 0.45 -5.24 14.25
CA GLU A 201 0.82 -6.08 13.11
C GLU A 201 1.08 -5.28 11.82
N VAL A 202 0.32 -4.19 11.61
CA VAL A 202 0.50 -3.28 10.47
C VAL A 202 1.89 -2.66 10.45
N TYR A 203 2.39 -2.27 11.61
CA TYR A 203 3.70 -1.64 11.73
C TYR A 203 4.84 -2.67 11.75
N ALA A 204 4.56 -3.91 12.16
CA ALA A 204 5.49 -5.03 11.98
C ALA A 204 5.71 -5.34 10.49
N GLU A 205 4.64 -5.42 9.69
CA GLU A 205 4.73 -5.55 8.23
C GLU A 205 5.44 -4.35 7.59
N HIS A 206 5.03 -3.14 7.98
CA HIS A 206 5.62 -1.91 7.45
C HIS A 206 7.13 -1.86 7.66
N ARG A 207 7.61 -2.31 8.83
CA ARG A 207 9.06 -2.42 9.08
C ARG A 207 9.74 -3.35 8.08
N ILE A 208 9.18 -4.53 7.84
CA ILE A 208 9.75 -5.51 6.89
C ILE A 208 9.76 -4.94 5.47
N GLN A 209 8.68 -4.28 5.05
CA GLN A 209 8.61 -3.60 3.75
C GLN A 209 9.69 -2.52 3.61
N LEU A 210 9.93 -1.71 4.65
CA LEU A 210 11.00 -0.72 4.66
C LEU A 210 12.40 -1.38 4.62
N GLU A 211 12.60 -2.52 5.28
CA GLU A 211 13.88 -3.26 5.24
C GLU A 211 14.16 -3.83 3.84
N ILE A 212 13.13 -4.30 3.14
CA ILE A 212 13.22 -4.74 1.74
C ILE A 212 13.62 -3.55 0.86
N LEU A 213 12.98 -2.39 1.03
CA LEU A 213 13.30 -1.19 0.26
C LEU A 213 14.72 -0.69 0.56
N GLY A 214 15.13 -0.69 1.83
CA GLY A 214 16.45 -0.20 2.25
C GLY A 214 17.61 -1.06 1.77
N ALA A 215 17.43 -2.38 1.69
CA ALA A 215 18.46 -3.31 1.20
C ALA A 215 18.75 -3.20 -0.31
N ARG A 216 18.02 -2.35 -1.04
CA ARG A 216 18.17 -2.15 -2.49
C ARG A 216 18.92 -0.86 -2.85
N ASP A 217 19.18 -0.02 -1.86
CA ASP A 217 19.89 1.25 -2.03
C ASP A 217 21.41 1.09 -1.80
N ASP A 218 21.88 -0.13 -1.48
CA ASP A 218 23.29 -0.56 -1.41
C ASP A 218 23.71 -1.33 -2.68
#